data_AF-A0A968NDC2-F1
#
_entry.id   AF-A0A968NDC2-F1
#
_cell.length_a   1.000
_cell.length_b   1.000
_cell.length_c   1.000
_cell.angle_alpha   90.00
_cell.angle_beta   90.00
_cell.angle_gamma   90.00
#
_symmetry.space_group_name_H-M   'P 1'
#
loop_
_entity.id
_entity.type
_entity.pdbx_description
1 polymer ?
#
loop_
_entity_poly.entity_id
_entity_poly.type
_entity_poly.pdbx_seq_one_letter_code
_entity_poly.pdbx_strand_id
1 'polypeptide(L)'
;MQTPTHTLAGVLLGRALAARIPHRATRWVVIGMATVVLHGILDRLARLTYHPADPLWLDPFWVSYHAGMVVLSLWSLTRYGHSDTHAVIGANLPDLDWVVLHGSRTLGIQFSFWSTPILHEMLYRGIDWLPGMGWLRDLPTNSDQPWGSVLELLLLLSLLGWLWQTRRQHPAPAGVAVHS
;
A
#
# COMPACT_ATOMS: atom_id res chain seq x y z
N MET A 1 8.85 -1.57 1.56
CA MET A 1 8.76 -0.56 2.63
C MET A 1 7.38 0.03 2.79
N GLN A 2 6.63 0.28 1.70
CA GLN A 2 5.38 1.06 1.74
C GLN A 2 4.09 0.26 1.88
N THR A 3 4.18 -1.05 2.08
CA THR A 3 3.04 -1.94 2.37
C THR A 3 2.05 -1.39 3.40
N PRO A 4 2.45 -0.80 4.55
CA PRO A 4 1.45 -0.27 5.48
C PRO A 4 0.77 0.98 4.92
N THR A 5 1.50 1.85 4.22
CA THR A 5 0.94 3.04 3.56
C THR A 5 -0.05 2.65 2.47
N HIS A 6 0.31 1.71 1.59
CA HIS A 6 -0.57 1.16 0.55
C HIS A 6 -1.83 0.56 1.16
N THR A 7 -1.68 -0.27 2.19
CA THR A 7 -2.80 -0.91 2.87
C THR A 7 -3.73 0.12 3.52
N LEU A 8 -3.21 1.06 4.31
CA LEU A 8 -4.02 2.04 5.03
C LEU A 8 -4.71 3.03 4.07
N ALA A 9 -4.00 3.52 3.06
CA ALA A 9 -4.57 4.40 2.05
C ALA A 9 -5.62 3.67 1.20
N GLY A 10 -5.35 2.41 0.83
CA GLY A 10 -6.30 1.55 0.14
C GLY A 10 -7.58 1.33 0.94
N VAL A 11 -7.48 1.04 2.24
CA VAL A 11 -8.63 0.89 3.14
C VAL A 11 -9.46 2.17 3.21
N LEU A 12 -8.82 3.34 3.36
CA LEU A 12 -9.52 4.63 3.37
C LEU A 12 -10.30 4.87 2.07
N LEU A 13 -9.64 4.68 0.92
CA LEU A 13 -10.26 4.83 -0.39
C LEU A 13 -11.41 3.84 -0.56
N GLY A 14 -11.20 2.58 -0.20
CA GLY A 14 -12.19 1.52 -0.29
C GLY A 14 -13.45 1.85 0.51
N ARG A 15 -13.30 2.32 1.75
CA ARG A 15 -14.43 2.75 2.59
C ARG A 15 -15.17 3.95 2.00
N ALA A 16 -14.43 4.94 1.50
CA ALA A 16 -15.00 6.14 0.87
C ALA A 16 -15.81 5.79 -0.40
N LEU A 17 -15.36 4.81 -1.18
CA LEU A 17 -16.05 4.35 -2.39
C LEU A 17 -17.21 3.39 -2.07
N ALA A 18 -17.05 2.51 -1.07
CA ALA A 18 -18.06 1.53 -0.70
C ALA A 18 -19.41 2.18 -0.31
N ALA A 19 -19.36 3.35 0.33
CA ALA A 19 -20.55 4.14 0.68
C ALA A 19 -21.36 4.61 -0.53
N ARG A 20 -20.73 4.68 -1.72
CA ARG A 20 -21.33 5.21 -2.96
C ARG A 20 -21.72 4.11 -3.96
N ILE A 21 -21.26 2.87 -3.75
CA ILE A 21 -21.45 1.77 -4.69
C ILE A 21 -22.29 0.67 -4.01
N PRO A 22 -23.60 0.57 -4.31
CA PRO A 22 -24.50 -0.36 -3.63
C PRO A 22 -24.28 -1.82 -4.05
N HIS A 23 -23.97 -2.06 -5.32
CA HIS A 23 -23.84 -3.42 -5.85
C HIS A 23 -22.51 -4.08 -5.47
N ARG A 24 -22.57 -5.29 -4.87
CA ARG A 24 -21.41 -5.98 -4.30
C ARG A 24 -20.32 -6.27 -5.33
N ALA A 25 -20.64 -6.86 -6.48
CA ALA A 25 -19.61 -7.21 -7.46
C ALA A 25 -18.95 -5.97 -8.06
N THR A 26 -19.73 -4.93 -8.34
CA THR A 26 -19.22 -3.64 -8.84
C THR A 26 -18.32 -2.98 -7.81
N ARG A 27 -18.68 -3.03 -6.53
CA ARG A 27 -17.86 -2.53 -5.43
C ARG A 27 -16.50 -3.22 -5.39
N TRP A 28 -16.46 -4.55 -5.52
CA TRP A 28 -15.22 -5.32 -5.55
C TRP A 28 -14.30 -4.87 -6.69
N VAL A 29 -14.83 -4.81 -7.91
CA VAL A 29 -14.04 -4.45 -9.10
C VAL A 29 -13.57 -3.01 -9.03
N VAL A 30 -14.47 -2.05 -8.75
CA VAL A 30 -14.14 -0.62 -8.74
C VAL A 30 -13.14 -0.30 -7.64
N ILE A 31 -13.36 -0.80 -6.42
CA ILE A 31 -12.42 -0.52 -5.32
C ILE A 31 -11.08 -1.21 -5.58
N GLY A 32 -11.06 -2.48 -6.00
CA GLY A 32 -9.81 -3.18 -6.29
C GLY A 32 -8.98 -2.45 -7.37
N MET A 33 -9.63 -2.04 -8.46
CA MET A 33 -9.00 -1.23 -9.52
C MET A 33 -8.48 0.10 -8.97
N ALA A 34 -9.31 0.81 -8.19
CA ALA A 34 -8.94 2.12 -7.66
C ALA A 34 -7.77 2.03 -6.66
N THR A 35 -7.69 0.96 -5.87
CA THR A 35 -6.57 0.76 -4.94
C THR A 35 -5.29 0.32 -5.65
N VAL A 36 -5.38 -0.43 -6.75
CA VAL A 36 -4.22 -0.69 -7.64
C VAL A 36 -3.70 0.62 -8.24
N VAL A 37 -4.57 1.51 -8.72
CA VAL A 37 -4.14 2.83 -9.23
C VAL A 37 -3.53 3.68 -8.11
N LEU A 38 -4.15 3.68 -6.93
CA LEU A 38 -3.62 4.39 -5.77
C LEU A 38 -2.24 3.89 -5.36
N HIS A 39 -1.99 2.58 -5.42
CA HIS A 39 -0.68 1.98 -5.17
C HIS A 39 0.40 2.64 -6.05
N GLY A 40 0.19 2.68 -7.37
CA GLY A 40 1.21 3.22 -8.26
C GLY A 40 1.40 4.74 -8.10
N ILE A 41 0.36 5.48 -7.69
CA ILE A 41 0.50 6.89 -7.33
C ILE A 41 1.39 7.02 -6.09
N LEU A 42 1.18 6.17 -5.08
CA LEU A 42 1.97 6.15 -3.85
C LEU A 42 3.41 5.72 -4.11
N ASP A 43 3.66 4.77 -5.01
CA ASP A 43 5.01 4.40 -5.46
C ASP A 43 5.75 5.58 -6.10
N ARG A 44 5.06 6.38 -6.93
CA ARG A 44 5.69 7.57 -7.51
C ARG A 44 6.02 8.60 -6.42
N LEU A 45 5.10 8.80 -5.47
CA LEU A 45 5.32 9.67 -4.31
C LEU A 45 6.40 9.12 -3.37
N ALA A 46 6.63 7.80 -3.37
CA ALA A 46 7.69 7.15 -2.61
C ALA A 46 9.03 7.78 -2.88
N ARG A 47 9.29 8.25 -4.11
CA ARG A 47 10.53 8.94 -4.46
C ARG A 47 10.89 10.06 -3.50
N LEU A 48 9.91 10.68 -2.83
CA LEU A 48 10.12 11.71 -1.81
C LEU A 48 10.45 11.18 -0.42
N THR A 49 10.20 9.90 -0.15
CA THR A 49 10.40 9.24 1.15
C THR A 49 11.65 8.35 1.14
N TYR A 50 12.00 7.77 2.29
CA TYR A 50 13.20 6.94 2.44
C TYR A 50 12.93 5.48 2.08
N HIS A 51 13.55 5.02 0.98
CA HIS A 51 13.50 3.67 0.43
C HIS A 51 14.78 3.39 -0.41
N PRO A 52 15.94 3.16 0.23
CA PRO A 52 17.14 2.85 -0.55
C PRO A 52 16.92 1.61 -1.43
N ALA A 53 17.44 1.65 -2.65
CA ALA A 53 17.22 0.60 -3.65
C ALA A 53 17.74 -0.77 -3.20
N ASP A 54 18.85 -0.77 -2.46
CA ASP A 54 19.45 -1.96 -1.87
C ASP A 54 19.24 -2.00 -0.35
N PRO A 55 19.02 -3.19 0.22
CA PRO A 55 18.87 -3.33 1.67
C PRO A 55 20.19 -3.04 2.41
N LEU A 56 20.14 -2.13 3.39
CA LEU A 56 21.29 -1.73 4.20
C LEU A 56 21.33 -2.50 5.52
N TRP A 57 21.61 -3.80 5.46
CA TRP A 57 21.54 -4.70 6.63
C TRP A 57 22.44 -4.33 7.82
N LEU A 58 23.51 -3.58 7.57
CA LEU A 58 24.46 -3.14 8.59
C LEU A 58 24.16 -1.74 9.14
N ASP A 59 23.20 -1.02 8.56
CA ASP A 59 22.78 0.30 9.05
C ASP A 59 21.71 0.14 10.14
N PRO A 60 21.99 0.51 11.41
CA PRO A 60 21.03 0.38 12.49
C PRO A 60 19.74 1.18 12.26
N PHE A 61 19.84 2.33 11.56
CA PHE A 61 18.67 3.14 11.25
C PHE A 61 17.75 2.40 10.28
N TRP A 62 18.28 1.96 9.14
CA TRP A 62 17.55 1.18 8.15
C TRP A 62 16.87 -0.04 8.78
N VAL A 63 17.61 -0.82 9.58
CA VAL A 63 17.08 -2.05 10.22
C VAL A 63 15.92 -1.72 11.17
N SER A 64 16.10 -0.72 12.03
CA SER A 64 15.07 -0.33 13.01
C SER A 64 13.81 0.20 12.32
N TYR A 65 13.99 1.05 11.32
CA TYR A 65 12.89 1.59 10.52
C TYR A 65 12.14 0.48 9.77
N HIS A 66 12.84 -0.44 9.11
CA HIS A 66 12.24 -1.58 8.43
C HIS A 66 11.46 -2.50 9.38
N ALA A 67 12.03 -2.81 10.55
CA ALA A 67 11.34 -3.62 11.55
C ALA A 67 10.01 -2.97 11.98
N GLY A 68 10.00 -1.65 12.19
CA GLY A 68 8.78 -0.90 12.46
C GLY A 68 7.75 -0.99 11.33
N MET A 69 8.19 -0.81 10.07
CA MET A 69 7.31 -0.90 8.91
C MET A 69 6.74 -2.31 8.72
N VAL A 70 7.51 -3.36 9.00
CA VAL A 70 7.03 -4.76 8.98
C VAL A 70 5.97 -4.99 10.05
N VAL A 71 6.23 -4.58 11.29
CA VAL A 71 5.26 -4.69 12.38
C VAL A 71 3.95 -3.95 12.04
N LEU A 72 4.06 -2.73 11.50
CA LEU A 72 2.89 -1.95 11.10
C LEU A 72 2.15 -2.59 9.93
N SER A 73 2.86 -3.19 8.97
CA SER A 73 2.26 -3.93 7.86
C SER A 73 1.44 -5.11 8.38
N LEU A 74 2.04 -5.96 9.21
CA LEU A 74 1.36 -7.11 9.81
C LEU A 74 0.14 -6.67 10.63
N TRP A 75 0.29 -5.62 11.44
CA TRP A 75 -0.83 -5.03 12.18
C TRP A 75 -1.93 -4.55 11.24
N SER A 76 -1.61 -3.84 10.16
CA SER A 76 -2.62 -3.32 9.22
C SER A 76 -3.35 -4.45 8.48
N LEU A 77 -2.62 -5.48 8.02
CA LEU A 77 -3.18 -6.65 7.36
C LEU A 77 -4.09 -7.44 8.28
N THR A 78 -3.68 -7.70 9.53
CA THR A 78 -4.53 -8.39 10.51
C THR A 78 -5.74 -7.56 10.91
N ARG A 79 -5.58 -6.24 11.04
CA ARG A 79 -6.65 -5.35 11.49
C ARG A 79 -7.73 -5.09 10.45
N TYR A 80 -7.35 -5.03 9.16
CA TYR A 80 -8.21 -4.62 8.05
C TYR A 80 -8.42 -5.69 6.98
N GLY A 81 -7.62 -6.76 6.95
CA GLY A 81 -7.66 -7.78 5.90
C GLY A 81 -9.00 -8.51 5.77
N HIS A 82 -9.76 -8.63 6.87
CA HIS A 82 -11.11 -9.22 6.84
C HIS A 82 -12.22 -8.21 6.54
N SER A 83 -12.16 -7.00 7.11
CA SER A 83 -13.25 -6.02 6.92
C SER A 83 -13.18 -5.32 5.55
N ASP A 84 -11.98 -5.16 5.02
CA ASP A 84 -11.68 -4.34 3.85
C ASP A 84 -10.91 -5.15 2.78
N THR A 85 -11.19 -6.45 2.68
CA THR A 85 -10.41 -7.45 1.92
C THR A 85 -10.07 -7.03 0.51
N HIS A 86 -11.04 -6.54 -0.26
CA HIS A 86 -10.84 -6.17 -1.66
C HIS A 86 -9.96 -4.94 -1.83
N ALA A 87 -10.05 -3.98 -0.90
CA ALA A 87 -9.17 -2.81 -0.88
C ALA A 87 -7.73 -3.22 -0.54
N VAL A 88 -7.57 -4.08 0.48
CA VAL A 88 -6.27 -4.62 0.90
C VAL A 88 -5.63 -5.46 -0.19
N ILE A 89 -6.37 -6.36 -0.85
CA ILE A 89 -5.87 -7.16 -1.97
C ILE A 89 -5.41 -6.24 -3.10
N GLY A 90 -6.26 -5.32 -3.56
CA GLY A 90 -5.88 -4.43 -4.67
C GLY A 90 -4.68 -3.53 -4.33
N ALA A 91 -4.60 -3.03 -3.10
CA ALA A 91 -3.51 -2.17 -2.64
C ALA A 91 -2.16 -2.90 -2.54
N ASN A 92 -2.15 -4.22 -2.39
CA ASN A 92 -0.93 -5.02 -2.26
C ASN A 92 -0.70 -5.95 -3.46
N LEU A 93 -1.59 -5.93 -4.46
CA LEU A 93 -1.47 -6.78 -5.63
C LEU A 93 -0.19 -6.49 -6.43
N PRO A 94 0.21 -5.23 -6.70
CA PRO A 94 1.44 -4.98 -7.43
C PRO A 94 2.68 -5.44 -6.65
N ASP A 95 2.69 -5.32 -5.32
CA ASP A 95 3.77 -5.79 -4.44
C ASP A 95 4.09 -7.29 -4.58
N LEU A 96 3.20 -8.09 -5.18
CA LEU A 96 3.48 -9.48 -5.51
C LEU A 96 4.65 -9.64 -6.48
N ASP A 97 4.92 -8.66 -7.35
CA ASP A 97 6.13 -8.64 -8.18
C ASP A 97 7.38 -8.80 -7.32
N TRP A 98 7.45 -8.04 -6.22
CA TRP A 98 8.60 -8.05 -5.35
C TRP A 98 8.74 -9.36 -4.59
N VAL A 99 7.62 -9.93 -4.14
CA VAL A 99 7.60 -11.24 -3.47
C VAL A 99 8.09 -12.33 -4.42
N VAL A 100 7.60 -12.33 -5.66
CA VAL A 100 8.03 -13.30 -6.68
C VAL A 100 9.50 -13.10 -7.02
N LEU A 101 9.93 -11.89 -7.39
CA LEU A 101 11.30 -11.63 -7.83
C LEU A 101 12.33 -11.86 -6.73
N HIS A 102 12.07 -11.40 -5.51
CA HIS A 102 13.00 -11.61 -4.40
C HIS A 102 12.95 -13.06 -3.91
N GLY A 103 11.75 -13.63 -3.75
CA GLY A 103 11.60 -15.02 -3.32
C GLY A 103 12.26 -15.99 -4.28
N SER A 104 12.10 -15.78 -5.60
CA SER A 104 12.70 -16.62 -6.63
C SER A 104 14.24 -16.52 -6.60
N ARG A 105 14.80 -15.31 -6.45
CA ARG A 105 16.25 -15.09 -6.28
C ARG A 105 16.79 -15.76 -5.02
N THR A 106 16.09 -15.65 -3.90
CA THR A 106 16.51 -16.25 -2.62
C THR A 106 16.45 -17.78 -2.65
N LEU A 107 15.44 -18.35 -3.32
CA LEU A 107 15.26 -19.80 -3.42
C LEU A 107 16.04 -20.43 -4.58
N GLY A 108 16.69 -19.62 -5.42
CA GLY A 108 17.40 -20.09 -6.61
C GLY A 108 16.48 -20.61 -7.73
N ILE A 109 15.17 -20.34 -7.64
CA ILE A 109 14.17 -20.74 -8.63
C ILE A 109 14.00 -19.56 -9.59
N GLN A 110 14.16 -19.74 -10.89
CA GLN A 110 13.92 -18.67 -11.87
C GLN A 110 12.65 -18.95 -12.67
N PHE A 111 11.69 -18.02 -12.62
CA PHE A 111 10.53 -18.05 -13.49
C PHE A 111 10.84 -17.27 -14.76
N SER A 112 10.89 -17.95 -15.91
CA SER A 112 11.25 -17.34 -17.20
C SER A 112 10.30 -16.21 -17.62
N PHE A 113 9.04 -16.26 -17.18
CA PHE A 113 8.00 -15.29 -17.51
C PHE A 113 7.86 -14.15 -16.48
N TRP A 114 8.60 -14.16 -15.37
CA TRP A 114 8.50 -13.15 -14.30
C TRP A 114 9.89 -12.68 -13.88
N SER A 115 10.71 -12.31 -14.86
CA SER A 115 12.08 -11.82 -14.67
C SER A 115 12.15 -10.31 -14.40
N THR A 116 11.06 -9.59 -14.66
CA THR A 116 10.88 -8.15 -14.42
C THR A 116 9.64 -7.90 -13.56
N PRO A 117 9.50 -6.72 -12.93
CA PRO A 117 8.32 -6.38 -12.14
C PRO A 117 7.16 -5.98 -13.07
N ILE A 118 6.49 -6.99 -13.63
CA ILE A 118 5.46 -6.84 -14.67
C ILE A 118 4.29 -5.97 -14.19
N LEU A 119 3.79 -6.20 -12.97
CA LEU A 119 2.64 -5.47 -12.44
C LEU A 119 2.97 -3.99 -12.25
N HIS A 120 4.13 -3.67 -11.69
CA HIS A 120 4.58 -2.29 -11.52
C HIS A 120 4.85 -1.62 -12.86
N GLU A 121 5.47 -2.29 -13.83
CA GLU A 121 5.68 -1.73 -15.16
C GLU A 121 4.36 -1.38 -15.86
N MET A 122 3.39 -2.29 -15.82
CA MET A 122 2.05 -2.05 -16.37
C MET A 122 1.36 -0.88 -15.66
N LEU A 123 1.48 -0.82 -14.33
CA LEU A 123 0.89 0.23 -13.51
C LEU A 123 1.51 1.60 -13.79
N TYR A 124 2.84 1.69 -13.86
CA TYR A 124 3.53 2.93 -14.17
C TYR A 124 3.22 3.45 -15.57
N ARG A 125 3.15 2.56 -16.57
CA ARG A 125 2.71 2.95 -17.92
C ARG A 125 1.26 3.47 -17.91
N GLY A 126 0.38 2.82 -17.14
CA GLY A 126 -0.99 3.26 -16.97
C GLY A 126 -1.09 4.66 -16.34
N ILE A 127 -0.33 4.92 -15.27
CA ILE A 127 -0.30 6.21 -14.59
C ILE A 127 0.27 7.31 -15.49
N ASP A 128 1.35 7.03 -16.22
CA ASP A 128 1.98 8.00 -17.12
C ASP A 128 1.03 8.39 -18.28
N TRP A 129 0.07 7.53 -18.61
CA TRP A 129 -0.96 7.81 -19.60
C TRP A 129 -2.15 8.63 -19.05
N LEU A 130 -2.33 8.70 -17.72
CA LEU A 130 -3.40 9.49 -17.13
C LEU A 130 -3.10 11.00 -17.30
N PRO A 131 -4.06 11.77 -17.86
CA PRO A 131 -3.86 13.20 -18.09
C PRO A 131 -3.59 13.92 -16.78
N GLY A 132 -2.50 14.69 -16.74
CA GLY A 132 -2.09 15.45 -15.56
C GLY A 132 -1.34 14.66 -14.49
N MET A 133 -0.99 13.39 -14.72
CA MET A 133 -0.21 12.57 -13.76
C MET A 133 1.26 12.38 -14.16
N GLY A 134 1.66 12.74 -15.39
CA GLY A 134 3.03 12.54 -15.89
C GLY A 134 4.12 13.22 -15.05
N TRP A 135 3.80 14.32 -14.36
CA TRP A 135 4.74 15.03 -13.48
C TRP A 135 5.21 14.20 -12.28
N LEU A 136 4.45 13.17 -11.88
CA LEU A 136 4.83 12.26 -10.81
C LEU A 136 6.13 11.50 -11.14
N ARG A 137 6.43 11.30 -12.42
CA ARG A 137 7.70 10.72 -12.89
C ARG A 137 8.89 11.65 -12.70
N ASP A 138 8.66 12.95 -12.53
CA ASP A 138 9.73 13.95 -12.49
C ASP A 138 9.98 14.46 -11.06
N LEU A 139 9.34 13.84 -10.05
CA LEU A 139 9.59 14.14 -8.64
C LEU A 139 11.08 13.99 -8.27
N PRO A 140 11.59 14.83 -7.35
CA PRO A 140 12.93 14.63 -6.82
C PRO A 140 13.02 13.30 -6.06
N THR A 141 14.18 12.66 -6.10
CA THR A 141 14.44 11.41 -5.38
C THR A 141 15.19 11.69 -4.08
N ASN A 142 14.53 11.43 -2.95
CA ASN A 142 15.09 11.43 -1.59
C ASN A 142 15.18 10.01 -1.00
N SER A 143 15.09 8.97 -1.85
CA SER A 143 15.06 7.55 -1.46
C SER A 143 16.20 7.15 -0.53
N ASP A 144 17.37 7.74 -0.73
CA ASP A 144 18.59 7.36 -0.02
C ASP A 144 18.84 8.23 1.22
N GLN A 145 17.98 9.21 1.47
CA GLN A 145 18.14 10.18 2.54
C GLN A 145 17.28 9.79 3.76
N PRO A 146 17.88 9.48 4.93
CA PRO A 146 17.15 9.04 6.12
C PRO A 146 16.01 9.97 6.55
N TRP A 147 16.17 11.28 6.33
CA TRP A 147 15.12 12.26 6.66
C TRP A 147 13.83 12.05 5.86
N GLY A 148 13.88 11.40 4.69
CA GLY A 148 12.70 11.02 3.90
C GLY A 148 11.75 10.10 4.66
N SER A 149 12.23 9.39 5.69
CA SER A 149 11.38 8.59 6.60
C SER A 149 10.39 9.45 7.40
N VAL A 150 10.71 10.73 7.63
CA VAL A 150 9.81 11.66 8.33
C VAL A 150 8.55 11.89 7.50
N LEU A 151 8.68 12.04 6.18
CA LEU A 151 7.53 12.20 5.29
C LEU A 151 6.64 10.95 5.28
N GLU A 152 7.24 9.77 5.21
CA GLU A 152 6.50 8.50 5.31
C GLU A 152 5.77 8.39 6.66
N LEU A 153 6.46 8.72 7.77
CA LEU A 153 5.88 8.67 9.10
C LEU A 153 4.70 9.64 9.24
N LEU A 154 4.85 10.88 8.75
CA LEU A 154 3.77 11.87 8.77
C LEU A 154 2.56 11.40 7.95
N LEU A 155 2.79 10.80 6.77
CA LEU A 155 1.74 10.23 5.95
C LEU A 155 1.03 9.08 6.69
N LEU A 156 1.77 8.14 7.26
CA LEU A 156 1.22 7.03 8.04
C LEU A 156 0.39 7.52 9.23
N LEU A 157 0.91 8.46 10.02
CA LEU A 157 0.19 9.04 11.15
C LEU A 157 -1.10 9.75 10.71
N SER A 158 -1.06 10.42 9.57
CA SER A 158 -2.25 11.08 8.98
C SER A 158 -3.30 10.06 8.54
N LEU A 159 -2.89 8.99 7.85
CA LEU A 159 -3.78 7.90 7.43
C LEU A 159 -4.40 7.19 8.65
N LEU A 160 -3.60 6.90 9.67
CA LEU A 160 -4.07 6.31 10.93
C LEU A 160 -5.04 7.22 11.66
N GLY A 161 -4.73 8.51 11.76
CA GLY A 161 -5.59 9.52 12.38
C GLY A 161 -6.95 9.61 11.68
N TRP A 162 -6.96 9.59 10.35
CA TRP A 162 -8.20 9.61 9.57
C TRP A 162 -9.01 8.30 9.72
N LEU A 163 -8.35 7.14 9.70
CA LEU A 163 -9.01 5.86 9.96
C LEU A 163 -9.62 5.79 11.36
N TRP A 164 -8.96 6.40 12.34
CA TRP A 164 -9.48 6.50 13.70
C TRP A 164 -10.70 7.43 13.79
N GLN A 165 -10.65 8.59 13.12
CA GLN A 165 -11.78 9.52 13.07
C GLN A 165 -13.01 8.91 12.40
N THR A 166 -12.85 8.23 11.27
CA THR A 166 -13.96 7.58 10.54
C THR A 166 -14.61 6.48 11.36
N ARG A 167 -13.85 5.74 12.18
CA ARG A 167 -14.40 4.76 13.13
C ARG A 167 -15.23 5.41 14.24
N ARG A 168 -14.84 6.59 14.73
CA ARG A 168 -15.60 7.30 15.76
C ARG A 168 -16.95 7.81 15.24
N GLN A 169 -17.02 8.18 13.96
CA GLN A 169 -18.24 8.69 13.34
C GLN A 169 -19.23 7.58 12.98
N HIS A 170 -18.74 6.35 12.77
CA HIS A 170 -19.56 5.16 12.55
C HIS A 170 -19.14 4.05 13.52
N PRO A 171 -19.49 4.16 14.81
CA PRO A 171 -19.31 3.05 15.73
C PRO A 171 -20.03 1.83 15.14
N ALA A 172 -19.41 0.66 15.20
CA ALA A 172 -20.10 -0.58 14.85
C ALA A 172 -21.41 -0.61 15.65
N PRO A 173 -22.56 -1.00 15.04
CA PRO A 173 -23.78 -1.20 15.81
C PRO A 173 -23.42 -2.12 16.97
N ALA A 174 -23.64 -1.64 18.20
CA ALA A 174 -23.36 -2.38 19.42
C ALA A 174 -23.89 -3.79 19.20
N GLY A 175 -22.99 -4.78 19.29
CA GLY A 175 -23.28 -6.16 18.93
C GLY A 175 -24.63 -6.52 19.53
N VAL A 176 -25.54 -7.00 18.70
CA VAL A 176 -26.75 -7.67 19.15
C VAL A 176 -26.26 -8.74 20.12
N ALA A 177 -26.54 -8.52 21.41
CA ALA A 177 -26.32 -9.51 22.43
C ALA A 177 -27.10 -10.74 21.98
N VAL A 178 -26.39 -11.75 21.50
CA VAL A 178 -26.99 -13.06 21.23
C VAL A 178 -27.21 -13.68 22.60
N HIS A 179 -28.36 -13.34 23.19
CA HIS A 179 -29.00 -14.17 24.20
C HIS A 179 -29.68 -15.33 23.46
N SER A 180 -29.03 -16.49 23.44
CA SER A 180 -29.66 -17.82 23.39
C SER A 180 -28.59 -18.89 23.47
#